data_AF-A0A2U3MY21-F1
#
_entry.id   AF-A0A2U3MY21-F1
#
_cell.length_a   1.000
_cell.length_b   1.000
_cell.length_c   1.000
_cell.angle_alpha   90.00
_cell.angle_beta   90.00
_cell.angle_gamma   90.00
#
_symmetry.space_group_name_H-M   'P 1'
#
loop_
_entity.id
_entity.type
_entity.pdbx_description
1 polymer ?
#
loop_
_entity_poly.entity_id
_entity_poly.type
_entity_poly.pdbx_seq_one_letter_code
_entity_poly.pdbx_strand_id
1 'polypeptide(L)'
;MGTMETAFDFNEKFGTPKKLLCKNFNKIQISVHPYFSGIYLCYQEAFKSLKTDLSTLNPSLELHVWKDPNFSGFTITNNFQWFLYWSQHIPKNINLLIHSFPQDGEKIELLKKETSLEFIKFLSSYPHELDRLNPKKLQSLINTYISSEVILALNKENSFKPHRTMSLDLLAELLSCTQNQLKYRNKVINRKRQNVLDQLQQTSGIVQQLLNNPDFVLTPDQLWKA
;
A
#
# COMPACT_ATOMS: atom_id res chain seq x y z
N MET A 1 -17.37 -28.84 -12.82
CA MET A 1 -18.20 -28.52 -11.64
C MET A 1 -17.46 -27.47 -10.84
N GLY A 2 -17.77 -26.18 -11.09
CA GLY A 2 -17.18 -25.08 -10.32
C GLY A 2 -17.90 -24.96 -8.99
N THR A 3 -17.19 -25.16 -7.88
CA THR A 3 -17.67 -24.80 -6.55
C THR A 3 -17.93 -23.29 -6.53
N MET A 4 -19.17 -22.88 -6.28
CA MET A 4 -19.45 -21.50 -5.87
C MET A 4 -18.64 -21.25 -4.60
N GLU A 5 -17.62 -20.41 -4.68
CA GLU A 5 -17.03 -19.81 -3.49
C GLU A 5 -18.15 -19.02 -2.79
N THR A 6 -18.57 -19.48 -1.61
CA THR A 6 -19.42 -18.69 -0.73
C THR A 6 -18.69 -17.37 -0.46
N ALA A 7 -19.34 -16.24 -0.76
CA ALA A 7 -18.78 -14.92 -0.52
C ALA A 7 -18.25 -14.83 0.93
N PHE A 8 -17.04 -14.31 1.09
CA PHE A 8 -16.41 -14.19 2.41
C PHE A 8 -17.29 -13.33 3.33
N ASP A 9 -17.90 -13.95 4.35
CA ASP A 9 -18.66 -13.21 5.36
C ASP A 9 -17.71 -12.67 6.42
N PHE A 10 -17.40 -11.38 6.28
CA PHE A 10 -16.52 -10.67 7.18
C PHE A 10 -17.03 -10.67 8.63
N ASN A 11 -18.34 -10.54 8.83
CA ASN A 11 -18.94 -10.47 10.16
C ASN A 11 -19.04 -11.84 10.81
N GLU A 12 -19.21 -12.91 10.03
CA GLU A 12 -19.13 -14.28 10.54
C GLU A 12 -17.72 -14.57 11.10
N LYS A 13 -16.66 -14.14 10.40
CA LYS A 13 -15.28 -14.44 10.82
C LYS A 13 -14.74 -13.51 11.91
N PHE A 14 -15.10 -12.23 11.87
CA PHE A 14 -14.55 -11.19 12.75
C PHE A 14 -15.56 -10.56 13.72
N GLY A 15 -16.83 -10.98 13.67
CA GLY A 15 -17.90 -10.45 14.48
C GLY A 15 -18.55 -9.20 13.86
N THR A 16 -19.75 -8.88 14.32
CA THR A 16 -20.46 -7.66 13.90
C THR A 16 -19.79 -6.42 14.51
N PRO A 17 -19.48 -5.38 13.72
CA PRO A 17 -18.85 -4.18 14.25
C PRO A 17 -19.81 -3.36 15.11
N LYS A 18 -19.25 -2.69 16.12
CA LYS A 18 -19.94 -1.62 16.82
C LYS A 18 -19.86 -0.33 15.98
N LYS A 19 -21.00 0.26 15.67
CA LYS A 19 -21.07 1.55 14.95
C LYS A 19 -20.95 2.73 15.93
N LEU A 20 -20.06 3.67 15.62
CA LEU A 20 -19.86 4.90 16.39
C LEU A 20 -19.81 6.11 15.47
N LEU A 21 -20.71 7.08 15.65
CA LEU A 21 -20.65 8.35 14.93
C LEU A 21 -19.56 9.26 15.53
N CYS A 22 -18.49 9.49 14.78
CA CYS A 22 -17.46 10.46 15.12
C CYS A 22 -17.81 11.83 14.51
N LYS A 23 -17.81 12.87 15.32
CA LYS A 23 -18.03 14.27 14.90
C LYS A 23 -16.74 15.09 14.71
N ASN A 24 -15.57 14.49 14.97
CA ASN A 24 -14.28 15.15 14.82
C ASN A 24 -13.19 14.10 14.60
N PHE A 25 -12.95 13.75 13.35
CA PHE A 25 -12.04 12.68 12.95
C PHE A 25 -10.60 12.91 13.48
N ASN A 26 -10.12 14.16 13.46
CA ASN A 26 -8.78 14.52 13.91
C ASN A 26 -8.52 14.29 15.40
N LYS A 27 -9.58 14.20 16.22
CA LYS A 27 -9.44 13.95 17.66
C LYS A 27 -9.34 12.47 17.99
N ILE A 28 -9.62 11.59 17.03
CA ILE A 28 -9.52 10.15 17.23
C ILE A 28 -8.12 9.70 16.84
N GLN A 29 -7.42 9.07 17.78
CA GLN A 29 -6.16 8.42 17.50
C GLN A 29 -6.41 7.16 16.67
N ILE A 30 -6.16 7.25 15.36
CA ILE A 30 -6.21 6.14 14.42
C ILE A 30 -4.82 5.96 13.80
N SER A 31 -4.27 4.75 13.89
CA SER A 31 -2.98 4.41 13.29
C SER A 31 -3.05 3.13 12.47
N VAL A 32 -2.09 2.89 11.60
CA VAL A 32 -1.98 1.59 10.90
C VAL A 32 -1.51 0.53 11.89
N HIS A 33 -2.16 -0.63 11.91
CA HIS A 33 -1.73 -1.73 12.76
C HIS A 33 -0.35 -2.25 12.30
N PRO A 34 0.63 -2.47 13.19
CA PRO A 34 2.00 -2.84 12.79
C PRO A 34 2.08 -4.06 11.86
N TYR A 35 1.27 -5.10 12.11
CA TYR A 35 1.21 -6.31 11.28
C TYR A 35 0.75 -6.06 9.82
N PHE A 36 0.16 -4.91 9.54
CA PHE A 36 -0.38 -4.54 8.22
C PHE A 36 0.39 -3.37 7.58
N SER A 37 1.43 -2.87 8.24
CA SER A 37 2.26 -1.76 7.76
C SER A 37 2.83 -2.01 6.36
N GLY A 38 3.25 -3.24 6.07
CA GLY A 38 3.73 -3.63 4.74
C GLY A 38 2.68 -3.49 3.64
N ILE A 39 1.45 -3.94 3.89
CA ILE A 39 0.35 -3.80 2.93
C ILE A 39 -0.04 -2.33 2.76
N TYR A 40 -0.02 -1.56 3.86
CA TYR A 40 -0.23 -0.12 3.80
C TYR A 40 0.82 0.59 2.94
N LEU A 41 2.09 0.18 2.98
CA LEU A 41 3.13 0.71 2.08
C LEU A 41 2.82 0.43 0.60
N CYS A 42 2.24 -0.73 0.28
CA CYS A 42 1.77 -1.04 -1.08
C CYS A 42 0.69 -0.03 -1.51
N TYR A 43 -0.30 0.22 -0.66
CA TYR A 43 -1.33 1.24 -0.91
C TYR A 43 -0.72 2.63 -1.08
N GLN A 44 0.17 3.08 -0.19
CA GLN A 44 0.81 4.40 -0.31
C GLN A 44 1.55 4.58 -1.63
N GLU A 45 2.22 3.54 -2.14
CA GLU A 45 2.90 3.60 -3.42
C GLU A 45 1.92 3.64 -4.60
N ALA A 46 0.87 2.81 -4.58
CA ALA A 46 -0.17 2.78 -5.61
C ALA A 46 -1.03 4.05 -5.63
N PHE A 47 -1.29 4.64 -4.46
CA PHE A 47 -2.13 5.84 -4.32
C PHE A 47 -1.50 7.07 -4.99
N LYS A 48 -0.17 7.12 -5.10
CA LYS A 48 0.54 8.22 -5.80
C LYS A 48 0.17 8.35 -7.27
N SER A 49 -0.22 7.24 -7.89
CA SER A 49 -0.61 7.18 -9.30
C SER A 49 -2.12 7.09 -9.48
N LEU A 50 -2.94 7.11 -8.43
CA LEU A 50 -4.39 7.02 -8.58
C LEU A 50 -4.91 8.23 -9.36
N LYS A 51 -5.62 7.99 -10.48
CA LYS A 51 -6.28 9.06 -11.25
C LYS A 51 -7.67 9.37 -10.74
N THR A 52 -8.34 8.35 -10.20
CA THR A 52 -9.70 8.46 -9.71
C THR A 52 -9.75 9.37 -8.48
N ASP A 53 -10.58 10.40 -8.56
CA ASP A 53 -10.99 11.09 -7.35
C ASP A 53 -11.98 10.20 -6.59
N LEU A 54 -11.53 9.65 -5.46
CA LEU A 54 -12.35 8.77 -4.63
C LEU A 54 -13.59 9.47 -4.07
N SER A 55 -13.65 10.82 -4.09
CA SER A 55 -14.85 11.59 -3.74
C SER A 55 -16.05 11.26 -4.65
N THR A 56 -15.78 10.91 -5.92
CA THR A 56 -16.80 10.63 -6.93
C THR A 56 -17.49 9.27 -6.74
N LEU A 57 -16.92 8.40 -5.90
CA LEU A 57 -17.43 7.06 -5.65
C LEU A 57 -18.54 7.03 -4.59
N ASN A 58 -19.10 8.19 -4.21
CA ASN A 58 -19.97 8.34 -3.05
C ASN A 58 -19.37 7.64 -1.83
N PRO A 59 -18.20 8.11 -1.35
CA PRO A 59 -17.49 7.41 -0.31
C PRO A 59 -18.44 7.26 0.88
N SER A 60 -18.68 6.02 1.30
CA SER A 60 -19.45 5.81 2.51
C SER A 60 -18.73 6.59 3.61
N LEU A 61 -19.48 7.37 4.39
CA LEU A 61 -18.95 8.01 5.60
C LEU A 61 -18.79 6.94 6.68
N GLU A 62 -18.11 5.85 6.34
CA GLU A 62 -17.88 4.67 7.16
C GLU A 62 -16.40 4.27 7.03
N LEU A 63 -15.75 4.06 8.17
CA LEU A 63 -14.37 3.58 8.22
C LEU A 63 -14.31 2.38 9.15
N HIS A 64 -13.82 1.26 8.63
CA HIS A 64 -13.55 0.07 9.44
C HIS A 64 -12.31 0.31 10.28
N VAL A 65 -12.46 0.16 11.59
CA VAL A 65 -11.36 0.33 12.55
C VAL A 65 -11.37 -0.84 13.52
N TRP A 66 -10.23 -1.09 14.14
CA TRP A 66 -10.00 -2.22 15.02
C TRP A 66 -9.61 -1.71 16.40
N LYS A 67 -10.22 -2.28 17.44
CA LYS A 67 -9.79 -2.08 18.81
C LYS A 67 -8.91 -3.25 19.21
N ASP A 68 -7.63 -2.97 19.34
CA ASP A 68 -6.64 -3.89 19.91
C ASP A 68 -6.36 -3.48 21.37
N PRO A 69 -6.44 -4.42 22.33
CA PRO A 69 -6.10 -4.16 23.74
C PRO A 69 -4.70 -3.56 23.97
N ASN A 70 -3.75 -3.82 23.07
CA ASN A 70 -2.36 -3.37 23.19
C ASN A 70 -2.17 -1.90 22.77
N PHE A 71 -3.19 -1.27 22.19
CA PHE A 71 -3.11 0.11 21.70
C PHE A 71 -4.20 0.99 22.35
N SER A 72 -3.80 2.21 22.74
CA SER A 72 -4.71 3.20 23.31
C SER A 72 -5.81 3.65 22.33
N GLY A 73 -5.43 3.84 21.06
CA GLY A 73 -6.31 4.26 19.98
C GLY A 73 -7.02 3.12 19.26
N PHE A 74 -7.52 3.42 18.06
CA PHE A 74 -7.98 2.44 17.09
C PHE A 74 -6.92 2.21 16.02
N THR A 75 -6.94 1.04 15.39
CA THR A 75 -6.03 0.70 14.30
C THR A 75 -6.75 0.38 13.00
N ILE A 76 -6.09 0.64 11.87
CA ILE A 76 -6.54 0.22 10.54
C ILE A 76 -5.73 -0.99 10.12
N THR A 77 -6.42 -2.01 9.63
CA THR A 77 -5.80 -3.23 9.06
C THR A 77 -6.18 -3.43 7.59
N ASN A 78 -7.31 -2.87 7.16
CA ASN A 78 -7.92 -3.01 5.84
C ASN A 78 -8.62 -1.71 5.42
N ASN A 79 -9.21 -1.63 4.22
CA ASN A 79 -9.84 -0.41 3.71
C ASN A 79 -8.88 0.79 3.67
N PHE A 80 -7.60 0.53 3.37
CA PHE A 80 -6.54 1.52 3.43
C PHE A 80 -6.74 2.70 2.48
N GLN A 81 -7.38 2.49 1.31
CA GLN A 81 -7.77 3.55 0.39
C GLN A 81 -8.64 4.62 1.06
N TRP A 82 -9.59 4.20 1.90
CA TRP A 82 -10.48 5.11 2.61
C TRP A 82 -9.79 5.80 3.77
N PHE A 83 -8.93 5.08 4.48
CA PHE A 83 -8.10 5.71 5.50
C PHE A 83 -7.16 6.77 4.91
N LEU A 84 -6.49 6.48 3.80
CA LEU A 84 -5.63 7.43 3.08
C LEU A 84 -6.41 8.64 2.59
N TYR A 85 -7.58 8.42 2.01
CA TYR A 85 -8.46 9.48 1.53
C TYR A 85 -8.94 10.39 2.67
N TRP A 86 -9.53 9.84 3.73
CA TRP A 86 -10.05 10.64 4.85
C TRP A 86 -8.96 11.32 5.68
N SER A 87 -7.73 10.81 5.66
CA SER A 87 -6.57 11.49 6.24
C SER A 87 -6.20 12.78 5.49
N GLN A 88 -6.54 12.88 4.19
CA GLN A 88 -6.32 14.07 3.36
C GLN A 88 -7.56 14.96 3.29
N HIS A 89 -8.75 14.38 3.41
CA HIS A 89 -10.05 15.04 3.26
C HIS A 89 -10.89 14.91 4.53
N ILE A 90 -10.40 15.46 5.64
CA ILE A 90 -10.97 15.25 6.98
C ILE A 90 -12.48 15.53 6.99
N PRO A 91 -13.34 14.52 7.18
CA PRO A 91 -14.77 14.69 7.16
C PRO A 91 -15.26 15.36 8.46
N LYS A 92 -16.34 16.14 8.35
CA LYS A 92 -17.02 16.71 9.55
C LYS A 92 -17.58 15.62 10.45
N ASN A 93 -18.12 14.56 9.84
CA ASN A 93 -18.64 13.41 10.53
C ASN A 93 -18.32 12.12 9.77
N ILE A 94 -18.03 11.06 10.50
CA ILE A 94 -17.77 9.73 9.93
C ILE A 94 -18.22 8.67 10.92
N ASN A 95 -18.83 7.59 10.42
CA ASN A 95 -19.13 6.42 11.22
C ASN A 95 -17.89 5.53 11.31
N LEU A 96 -17.47 5.19 12.51
CA LEU A 96 -16.48 4.15 12.73
C LEU A 96 -17.20 2.83 12.93
N LEU A 97 -16.82 1.82 12.15
CA LEU A 97 -17.25 0.44 12.30
C LEU A 97 -16.13 -0.29 13.08
N ILE A 98 -16.32 -0.39 14.39
CA ILE A 98 -15.31 -0.84 15.34
C ILE A 98 -15.42 -2.35 15.51
N HIS A 99 -14.40 -3.06 15.02
CA HIS A 99 -14.19 -4.49 15.22
C HIS A 99 -13.23 -4.73 16.40
N SER A 100 -13.31 -5.90 17.02
CA SER A 100 -12.29 -6.33 17.99
C SER A 100 -11.12 -6.95 17.24
N PHE A 101 -9.89 -6.52 17.51
CA PHE A 101 -8.73 -7.08 16.84
C PHE A 101 -8.49 -8.54 17.28
N PRO A 102 -8.37 -9.50 16.34
CA PRO A 102 -8.15 -10.89 16.68
C PRO A 102 -6.80 -11.06 17.39
N GLN A 103 -6.80 -11.82 18.49
CA GLN A 103 -5.57 -12.19 19.21
C GLN A 103 -5.02 -13.55 18.75
N ASP A 104 -5.80 -14.27 17.94
CA ASP A 104 -5.42 -15.54 17.34
C ASP A 104 -4.64 -15.32 16.04
N GLY A 105 -3.50 -16.00 15.92
CA GLY A 105 -2.60 -15.90 14.77
C GLY A 105 -3.25 -16.33 13.46
N GLU A 106 -4.09 -17.37 13.47
CA GLU A 106 -4.78 -17.84 12.26
C GLU A 106 -5.77 -16.80 11.74
N LYS A 107 -6.56 -16.20 12.64
CA LYS A 107 -7.45 -15.08 12.29
C LYS A 107 -6.69 -13.84 11.79
N ILE A 108 -5.51 -13.55 12.33
CA ILE A 108 -4.67 -12.44 11.84
C ILE A 108 -4.19 -12.73 10.41
N GLU A 109 -3.72 -13.94 10.12
CA GLU A 109 -3.29 -14.32 8.77
C GLU A 109 -4.47 -14.34 7.78
N LEU A 110 -5.65 -14.78 8.21
CA LEU A 110 -6.88 -14.65 7.42
C LEU A 110 -7.18 -13.18 7.10
N LEU A 111 -7.09 -12.29 8.08
CA LEU A 111 -7.30 -10.85 7.86
C LEU A 111 -6.27 -10.26 6.89
N LYS A 112 -5.00 -10.68 6.96
CA LYS A 112 -3.96 -10.29 6.00
C LYS A 112 -4.27 -10.78 4.58
N LYS A 113 -4.79 -11.99 4.44
CA LYS A 113 -5.23 -12.55 3.16
C LYS A 113 -6.37 -11.73 2.56
N GLU A 114 -7.40 -11.42 3.34
CA GLU A 114 -8.50 -10.57 2.89
C GLU A 114 -8.04 -9.16 2.53
N THR A 115 -7.18 -8.55 3.35
CA THR A 115 -6.59 -7.24 3.06
C THR A 115 -5.74 -7.26 1.78
N SER A 116 -5.03 -8.36 1.55
CA SER A 116 -4.24 -8.58 0.33
C SER A 116 -5.15 -8.66 -0.90
N LEU A 117 -6.26 -9.39 -0.82
CA LEU A 117 -7.27 -9.46 -1.88
C LEU A 117 -7.89 -8.09 -2.15
N GLU A 118 -8.18 -7.33 -1.09
CA GLU A 118 -8.69 -5.97 -1.19
C GLU A 118 -7.72 -5.06 -1.96
N PHE A 119 -6.41 -5.15 -1.68
CA PHE A 119 -5.39 -4.40 -2.39
C PHE A 119 -5.32 -4.76 -3.88
N ILE A 120 -5.38 -6.06 -4.22
CA ILE A 120 -5.36 -6.50 -5.63
C ILE A 120 -6.60 -5.96 -6.36
N LYS A 121 -7.78 -6.04 -5.75
CA LYS A 121 -9.02 -5.47 -6.29
C LYS A 121 -8.90 -3.96 -6.46
N PHE A 122 -8.36 -3.25 -5.47
CA PHE A 122 -8.10 -1.81 -5.58
C PHE A 122 -7.22 -1.50 -6.80
N LEU A 123 -6.13 -2.24 -6.97
CA LEU A 123 -5.17 -1.98 -8.06
C LEU A 123 -5.78 -2.20 -9.45
N SER A 124 -6.69 -3.17 -9.60
CA SER A 124 -7.37 -3.44 -10.87
C SER A 124 -8.63 -2.62 -11.11
N SER A 125 -9.28 -2.13 -10.05
CA SER A 125 -10.55 -1.42 -10.17
C SER A 125 -10.41 0.05 -10.56
N TYR A 126 -9.23 0.64 -10.33
CA TYR A 126 -9.03 2.07 -10.54
C TYR A 126 -7.94 2.38 -11.57
N PRO A 127 -8.15 3.36 -12.47
CA PRO A 127 -7.12 3.79 -13.40
C PRO A 127 -5.94 4.47 -12.69
N HIS A 128 -4.74 4.16 -13.18
CA HIS A 128 -3.48 4.70 -12.67
C HIS A 128 -2.72 5.53 -13.71
N GLU A 129 -2.06 6.60 -13.26
CA GLU A 129 -1.15 7.45 -14.02
C GLU A 129 0.28 6.91 -13.92
N LEU A 130 0.73 6.24 -14.98
CA LEU A 130 2.03 5.58 -15.03
C LEU A 130 3.20 6.55 -14.77
N ASP A 131 3.06 7.83 -15.13
CA ASP A 131 4.09 8.85 -14.91
C ASP A 131 4.30 9.25 -13.45
N ARG A 132 3.37 8.88 -12.57
CA ARG A 132 3.47 9.07 -11.12
C ARG A 132 3.80 7.77 -10.39
N LEU A 133 3.78 6.64 -11.10
CA LEU A 133 4.08 5.32 -10.55
C LEU A 133 5.58 5.03 -10.56
N ASN A 134 6.05 4.25 -9.57
CA ASN A 134 7.32 3.54 -9.61
C ASN A 134 7.07 2.02 -9.71
N PRO A 135 7.03 1.45 -10.93
CA PRO A 135 6.62 0.06 -11.13
C PRO A 135 7.51 -0.95 -10.40
N LYS A 136 8.85 -0.78 -10.47
CA LYS A 136 9.78 -1.68 -9.79
C LYS A 136 9.60 -1.66 -8.27
N LYS A 137 9.39 -0.47 -7.69
CA LYS A 137 9.15 -0.34 -6.24
C LYS A 137 7.82 -0.97 -5.84
N LEU A 138 6.74 -0.67 -6.57
CA LEU A 138 5.43 -1.25 -6.31
C LEU A 138 5.47 -2.78 -6.39
N GLN A 139 6.05 -3.34 -7.45
CA GLN A 139 6.21 -4.79 -7.61
C GLN A 139 6.99 -5.42 -6.45
N SER A 140 8.07 -4.78 -6.01
CA SER A 140 8.87 -5.26 -4.87
C SER A 140 8.04 -5.27 -3.59
N LEU A 141 7.32 -4.18 -3.29
CA LEU A 141 6.46 -4.11 -2.11
C LEU A 141 5.38 -5.19 -2.13
N ILE A 142 4.75 -5.41 -3.28
CA ILE A 142 3.75 -6.46 -3.46
C ILE A 142 4.35 -7.83 -3.14
N ASN A 143 5.49 -8.16 -3.74
CA ASN A 143 6.15 -9.45 -3.53
C ASN A 143 6.68 -9.66 -2.11
N THR A 144 6.89 -8.58 -1.34
CA THR A 144 7.34 -8.66 0.05
C THR A 144 6.17 -8.76 1.04
N TYR A 145 5.08 -8.04 0.80
CA TYR A 145 4.07 -7.80 1.84
C TYR A 145 2.66 -8.31 1.53
N ILE A 146 2.32 -8.54 0.26
CA ILE A 146 1.02 -9.11 -0.11
C ILE A 146 1.09 -10.62 0.06
N SER A 147 0.00 -11.22 0.56
CA SER A 147 -0.05 -12.66 0.82
C SER A 147 0.37 -13.47 -0.41
N SER A 148 1.37 -14.33 -0.22
CA SER A 148 1.89 -15.18 -1.29
C SER A 148 0.85 -16.17 -1.83
N GLU A 149 -0.15 -16.54 -1.01
CA GLU A 149 -1.29 -17.35 -1.44
C GLU A 149 -2.21 -16.59 -2.40
N VAL A 150 -2.45 -15.31 -2.12
CA VAL A 150 -3.26 -14.44 -2.99
C VAL A 150 -2.55 -14.25 -4.33
N ILE A 151 -1.25 -14.00 -4.32
CA ILE A 151 -0.44 -13.90 -5.54
C ILE A 151 -0.45 -15.23 -6.32
N LEU A 152 -0.35 -16.37 -5.63
CA LEU A 152 -0.39 -17.69 -6.26
C LEU A 152 -1.74 -17.96 -6.93
N ALA A 153 -2.84 -17.63 -6.27
CA ALA A 153 -4.19 -17.75 -6.84
C ALA A 153 -4.33 -16.88 -8.09
N LEU A 154 -3.93 -15.61 -7.99
CA LEU A 154 -3.97 -14.66 -9.09
C LEU A 154 -3.12 -15.11 -10.29
N ASN A 155 -1.92 -15.63 -10.05
CA ASN A 155 -1.06 -16.17 -11.12
C ASN A 155 -1.72 -17.36 -11.84
N LYS A 156 -2.41 -18.24 -11.10
CA LYS A 156 -3.12 -19.39 -11.70
C LYS A 156 -4.30 -18.95 -12.57
N GLU A 157 -5.03 -17.93 -12.15
CA GLU A 157 -6.17 -17.38 -12.89
C GLU A 157 -5.74 -16.75 -14.22
N ASN A 158 -4.61 -16.04 -14.22
CA ASN A 158 -4.12 -15.32 -15.41
C ASN A 158 -3.19 -16.19 -16.29
N SER A 159 -3.28 -17.52 -16.18
CA SER A 159 -2.49 -18.50 -16.96
C SER A 159 -0.97 -18.32 -16.86
N PHE A 160 -0.47 -17.66 -15.82
CA PHE A 160 0.95 -17.62 -15.51
C PHE A 160 1.37 -18.93 -14.86
N LYS A 161 2.67 -19.27 -14.97
CA LYS A 161 3.22 -20.38 -14.20
C LYS A 161 2.93 -20.16 -12.71
N PRO A 162 2.55 -21.20 -11.95
CA PRO A 162 2.18 -21.07 -10.55
C PRO A 162 3.38 -20.60 -9.73
N HIS A 163 3.41 -19.30 -9.44
CA HIS A 163 4.47 -18.64 -8.69
C HIS A 163 3.87 -17.85 -7.53
N ARG A 164 4.65 -17.71 -6.47
CA ARG A 164 4.28 -16.94 -5.26
C ARG A 164 4.68 -15.47 -5.33
N THR A 165 5.12 -15.02 -6.51
CA THR A 165 5.57 -13.66 -6.78
C THR A 165 4.84 -13.10 -8.00
N MET A 166 4.49 -11.83 -7.96
CA MET A 166 3.93 -11.05 -9.05
C MET A 166 5.02 -10.71 -10.07
N SER A 167 4.78 -11.11 -11.31
CA SER A 167 5.59 -10.71 -12.47
C SER A 167 5.27 -9.27 -12.88
N LEU A 168 6.13 -8.68 -13.72
CA LEU A 168 5.86 -7.35 -14.27
C LEU A 168 4.70 -7.40 -15.27
N ASP A 169 4.47 -8.55 -15.91
CA ASP A 169 3.35 -8.77 -16.82
C ASP A 169 2.01 -8.75 -16.07
N LEU A 170 1.91 -9.50 -14.98
CA LEU A 170 0.72 -9.52 -14.14
C LEU A 170 0.46 -8.14 -13.52
N LEU A 171 1.50 -7.44 -13.08
CA LEU A 171 1.35 -6.06 -12.59
C LEU A 171 0.82 -5.13 -13.69
N ALA A 172 1.30 -5.29 -14.93
CA ALA A 172 0.83 -4.49 -16.06
C ALA A 172 -0.64 -4.75 -16.37
N GLU A 173 -1.05 -6.02 -16.33
CA GLU A 173 -2.44 -6.45 -16.50
C GLU A 173 -3.36 -5.83 -15.45
N LEU A 174 -3.01 -5.91 -14.16
CA LEU A 174 -3.78 -5.26 -13.08
C LEU A 174 -3.89 -3.75 -13.31
N LEU A 175 -2.82 -3.10 -13.75
CA LEU A 175 -2.81 -1.66 -14.02
C LEU A 175 -3.45 -1.27 -15.36
N SER A 176 -4.04 -2.23 -16.09
CA SER A 176 -4.62 -2.02 -17.43
C SER A 176 -3.63 -1.37 -18.41
N CYS A 177 -2.39 -1.85 -18.42
CA CYS A 177 -1.31 -1.33 -19.28
C CYS A 177 -0.42 -2.47 -19.81
N THR A 178 0.55 -2.12 -20.65
CA THR A 178 1.49 -3.10 -21.20
C THR A 178 2.77 -3.19 -20.36
N GLN A 179 3.39 -4.38 -20.33
CA GLN A 179 4.69 -4.59 -19.70
C GLN A 179 5.76 -3.61 -20.24
N ASN A 180 5.69 -3.27 -21.53
CA ASN A 180 6.61 -2.32 -22.17
C ASN A 180 6.46 -0.90 -21.63
N GLN A 181 5.23 -0.45 -21.33
CA GLN A 181 5.01 0.85 -20.68
C GLN A 181 5.63 0.88 -19.28
N LEU A 182 5.50 -0.20 -18.49
CA LEU A 182 6.14 -0.28 -17.17
C LEU A 182 7.67 -0.31 -17.28
N LYS A 183 8.22 -1.06 -18.24
CA LYS A 183 9.67 -1.11 -18.52
C LYS A 183 10.21 0.26 -18.91
N TYR A 184 9.52 0.95 -19.83
CA TYR A 184 9.86 2.31 -20.24
C TYR A 184 9.85 3.27 -19.05
N ARG A 185 8.81 3.21 -18.21
CA ARG A 185 8.72 4.03 -17.01
C ARG A 185 9.88 3.80 -16.05
N ASN A 186 10.26 2.54 -15.80
CA ASN A 186 11.44 2.21 -15.00
C ASN A 186 12.73 2.79 -15.60
N LYS A 187 12.90 2.73 -16.94
CA LYS A 187 14.04 3.35 -17.64
C LYS A 187 14.09 4.87 -17.42
N VAL A 188 12.95 5.55 -17.52
CA VAL A 188 12.84 7.00 -17.28
C VAL A 188 13.23 7.35 -15.84
N ILE A 189 12.73 6.61 -14.85
CA ILE A 189 13.08 6.82 -13.43
C ILE A 189 14.59 6.64 -13.22
N ASN A 190 15.17 5.56 -13.75
CA ASN A 190 16.59 5.29 -13.59
C ASN A 190 17.45 6.37 -14.24
N ARG A 191 17.07 6.87 -15.43
CA ARG A 191 17.76 8.00 -16.06
C ARG A 191 17.70 9.27 -15.21
N LYS A 192 16.53 9.61 -14.64
CA LYS A 192 16.41 10.76 -13.73
C LYS A 192 17.28 10.61 -12.49
N ARG A 193 17.33 9.42 -11.89
CA ARG A 193 18.20 9.13 -10.74
C ARG A 193 19.67 9.27 -11.09
N GLN A 194 20.10 8.70 -12.22
CA GLN A 194 21.48 8.81 -12.66
C GLN A 194 21.86 10.28 -12.87
N ASN A 195 21.03 11.07 -13.55
CA ASN A 195 21.29 12.50 -13.73
C ASN A 195 21.48 13.24 -12.39
N VAL A 196 20.67 12.95 -11.37
CA VAL A 196 20.82 13.55 -10.03
C VAL A 196 22.14 13.12 -9.37
N LEU A 197 22.49 11.84 -9.47
CA LEU A 197 23.76 11.33 -8.94
C LEU A 197 24.97 11.95 -9.65
N ASP A 198 24.92 12.07 -10.97
CA ASP A 198 25.97 12.70 -11.78
C ASP A 198 26.12 14.18 -11.39
N GLN A 199 25.01 14.90 -11.21
CA GLN A 199 25.02 16.30 -10.74
C GLN A 199 25.59 16.42 -9.33
N LEU A 200 25.21 15.54 -8.40
CA LEU A 200 25.72 15.55 -7.03
C LEU A 200 27.22 15.25 -7.00
N GLN A 201 27.70 14.32 -7.82
CA GLN A 201 29.13 14.03 -7.95
C GLN A 201 29.93 15.25 -8.46
N GLN A 202 29.33 16.06 -9.35
CA GLN A 202 29.99 17.26 -9.88
C GLN A 202 29.91 18.46 -8.95
N THR A 203 28.81 18.62 -8.21
CA THR A 203 28.50 19.87 -7.48
C THR A 203 28.65 19.77 -5.96
N SER A 204 28.55 18.58 -5.37
CA SER A 204 28.63 18.41 -3.92
C SER A 204 30.05 18.07 -3.48
N GLY A 205 30.69 19.01 -2.76
CA GLY A 205 32.01 18.78 -2.15
C GLY A 205 32.02 17.60 -1.18
N ILE A 206 30.92 17.36 -0.46
CA ILE A 206 30.78 16.20 0.44
C ILE A 206 30.78 14.89 -0.36
N VAL A 207 30.04 14.83 -1.47
CA VAL A 207 30.01 13.63 -2.32
C VAL A 207 31.39 13.38 -2.94
N GLN A 208 32.10 14.45 -3.35
CA GLN A 208 33.48 14.32 -3.85
C GLN A 208 34.45 13.80 -2.79
N GLN A 209 34.32 14.25 -1.54
CA GLN A 209 35.12 13.72 -0.43
C GLN A 209 34.81 12.23 -0.19
N LEU A 210 33.52 11.85 -0.16
CA LEU A 210 33.11 10.45 0.00
C LEU A 210 33.62 9.53 -1.12
N LEU A 211 33.71 10.02 -2.35
CA LEU A 211 34.14 9.20 -3.50
C LEU A 211 35.66 9.10 -3.63
N ASN A 212 36.40 10.14 -3.25
CA ASN A 212 37.84 10.24 -3.55
C ASN A 212 38.75 10.16 -2.32
N ASN A 213 38.23 10.30 -1.11
CA ASN A 213 39.00 10.24 0.12
C ASN A 213 38.59 9.01 0.96
N PRO A 214 39.40 7.94 1.00
CA PRO A 214 39.05 6.68 1.66
C PRO A 214 38.91 6.81 3.18
N ASP A 215 39.52 7.82 3.79
CA ASP A 215 39.47 8.07 5.23
C ASP A 215 38.42 9.12 5.62
N PHE A 216 37.64 9.61 4.65
CA PHE A 216 36.62 10.63 4.93
C PHE A 216 35.42 10.04 5.66
N VAL A 217 35.18 10.53 6.88
CA VAL A 217 34.02 10.15 7.69
C VAL A 217 32.98 11.25 7.62
N LEU A 218 31.81 10.90 7.11
CA LEU A 218 30.65 11.79 7.06
C LEU A 218 30.12 12.04 8.47
N THR A 219 30.09 13.31 8.88
CA THR A 219 29.48 13.70 10.16
C THR A 219 28.01 14.10 9.98
N PRO A 220 27.16 13.91 11.01
CA PRO A 220 25.76 14.35 10.95
C PRO A 220 25.60 15.83 10.61
N ASP A 221 26.47 16.70 11.12
CA ASP A 221 26.41 18.14 10.87
C ASP A 221 26.64 18.51 9.39
N GLN A 222 27.38 17.69 8.65
CA GLN A 222 27.61 17.87 7.22
C GLN A 222 26.40 17.42 6.38
N LEU A 223 25.55 16.53 6.89
CA LEU A 223 24.32 16.10 6.22
C LEU A 223 23.19 17.12 6.33
N TRP A 224 23.09 17.85 7.45
CA TRP A 224 21.95 18.72 7.76
C TRP A 224 22.17 20.22 7.51
N LYS A 225 23.37 20.62 7.08
CA LYS A 225 23.73 22.02 6.79
C LYS A 225 23.54 22.46 5.32
N ALA A 226 22.87 21.65 4.50
CA ALA A 226 22.58 21.97 3.10
C ALA A 226 21.25 22.73 2.93
#